data_AF-A0A3M1MLE6-F1
#
_entry.id   AF-A0A3M1MLE6-F1
#
_cell.length_a   1.000
_cell.length_b   1.000
_cell.length_c   1.000
_cell.angle_alpha   90.00
_cell.angle_beta   90.00
_cell.angle_gamma   90.00
#
_symmetry.space_group_name_H-M   'P 1'
#
loop_
_entity.id
_entity.type
_entity.pdbx_description
1 polymer ?
#
loop_
_entity_poly.entity_id
_entity_poly.type
_entity_poly.pdbx_seq_one_letter_code
_entity_poly.pdbx_strand_id
1 'polypeptide(L)' 'MQRSPGNMVGSTFLLIIVHVRGGKRTAHWGYGQTTHGVAAPGEQLDSHAVRLSLTELFE' A
#
# COMPACT_ATOMS: atom_id res chain seq x y z
N MET A 1 -10.99 13.39 25.24
CA MET A 1 -10.55 13.94 23.94
C MET A 1 -11.48 13.41 22.85
N GLN A 2 -12.32 14.28 22.30
CA GLN A 2 -13.30 13.93 21.26
C GLN A 2 -12.54 13.87 19.94
N ARG A 3 -12.37 12.68 19.37
CA ARG A 3 -11.81 12.53 18.02
C ARG A 3 -12.83 13.11 17.05
N SER A 4 -12.51 14.25 16.45
CA SER A 4 -13.25 14.74 15.28
C SER A 4 -13.21 13.62 14.23
N PRO A 5 -14.31 13.33 13.51
CA PRO A 5 -14.30 12.36 12.42
C PRO A 5 -13.45 12.96 11.28
N GLY A 6 -12.13 12.78 11.37
CA GLY A 6 -11.20 13.23 10.35
C GLY A 6 -11.57 12.59 9.01
N ASN A 7 -11.57 13.40 7.95
CA ASN A 7 -11.81 12.90 6.60
C ASN A 7 -10.76 11.84 6.28
N MET A 8 -11.18 10.63 5.93
CA MET A 8 -10.28 9.56 5.51
C MET A 8 -10.21 9.51 3.98
N VAL A 9 -9.00 9.44 3.43
CA VAL A 9 -8.76 9.22 2.00
C VAL A 9 -8.12 7.85 1.82
N GLY A 10 -8.80 6.99 1.06
CA GLY A 10 -8.26 5.70 0.63
C GLY A 10 -7.47 5.82 -0.67
N SER A 11 -6.42 5.02 -0.84
CA SER A 11 -5.70 4.86 -2.11
C SER A 11 -5.38 3.39 -2.35
N THR A 12 -5.49 2.95 -3.61
CA THR A 12 -5.17 1.59 -4.05
C THR A 12 -3.95 1.64 -4.97
N PHE A 13 -3.01 0.73 -4.79
CA PHE A 13 -1.82 0.61 -5.63
C PHE A 13 -1.59 -0.83 -6.09
N LEU A 14 -1.05 -0.95 -7.30
CA LEU A 14 -0.58 -2.20 -7.89
C LEU A 14 0.95 -2.20 -7.82
N LEU A 15 1.53 -3.25 -7.25
CA LEU A 15 2.97 -3.51 -7.24
C LEU A 15 3.27 -4.67 -8.18
N ILE A 16 4.26 -4.50 -9.05
CA ILE A 16 4.79 -5.55 -9.93
C ILE A 16 6.30 -5.64 -9.66
N ILE A 17 6.77 -6.82 -9.28
CA ILE A 17 8.19 -7.13 -9.04
C ILE A 17 8.61 -8.13 -10.11
N VAL A 18 9.63 -7.78 -10.89
CA VAL A 18 10.24 -8.68 -11.87
C VAL A 18 11.61 -9.09 -11.35
N HIS A 19 11.81 -10.39 -11.16
CA HIS A 19 13.10 -10.97 -10.76
C HIS A 19 13.73 -11.65 -11.98
N VAL A 20 15.02 -11.36 -12.24
CA VAL A 20 15.79 -12.03 -13.30
C VAL A 20 16.96 -12.76 -12.67
N ARG A 21 16.99 -14.09 -12.77
CA ARG A 21 18.09 -14.92 -12.25
C ARG A 21 18.45 -16.02 -13.25
N GLY A 22 19.70 -16.04 -13.70
CA GLY A 22 20.22 -17.09 -14.58
C GLY A 22 19.48 -17.24 -15.91
N GLY A 23 19.01 -16.14 -16.50
CA GLY A 23 18.25 -16.14 -17.76
C GLY A 23 16.76 -16.44 -17.62
N LYS A 24 16.29 -16.89 -16.45
CA LYS A 24 14.87 -17.02 -16.13
C LYS A 24 14.32 -15.70 -15.58
N ARG A 25 13.08 -15.38 -15.96
CA ARG A 25 12.34 -14.19 -15.49
C ARG A 25 11.12 -14.66 -14.72
N THR A 26 11.03 -14.32 -13.44
CA THR A 26 9.80 -14.52 -12.65
C THR A 26 9.17 -13.16 -12.37
N ALA A 27 7.85 -13.10 -12.38
CA ALA A 27 7.10 -11.89 -12.04
C ALA A 27 6.19 -12.18 -10.85
N HIS A 28 6.14 -11.24 -9.91
CA HIS A 28 5.21 -11.23 -8.81
C HIS A 28 4.37 -9.96 -8.91
N TRP A 29 3.10 -10.05 -8.57
CA TRP A 29 2.23 -8.88 -8.49
C TRP A 29 1.41 -8.91 -7.22
N GLY A 30 1.01 -7.74 -6.77
CA GLY A 30 0.15 -7.59 -5.60
C GLY A 30 -0.57 -6.26 -5.62
N TYR A 31 -1.74 -6.22 -5.00
CA TYR A 31 -2.43 -4.98 -4.73
C TYR A 31 -2.34 -4.68 -3.24
N GLY A 32 -2.33 -3.40 -2.90
CA GLY A 32 -2.47 -2.95 -1.53
C GLY A 32 -3.39 -1.74 -1.47
N GLN A 33 -3.96 -1.55 -0.28
CA GLN A 33 -4.76 -0.38 0.03
C GLN A 33 -4.11 0.33 1.20
N THR A 34 -4.07 1.65 1.11
CA THR A 34 -3.73 2.52 2.22
C THR A 34 -4.91 3.41 2.52
N THR A 35 -5.06 3.78 3.79
CA THR A 35 -6.02 4.76 4.23
C THR A 35 -5.27 5.77 5.08
N HIS A 36 -5.39 7.04 4.73
CA HIS A 36 -4.76 8.12 5.48
C HIS A 36 -5.85 9.01 6.04
N GLY A 37 -5.76 9.36 7.33
CA GLY A 37 -6.51 10.49 7.84
C GLY A 37 -6.03 11.76 7.15
N VAL A 38 -6.92 12.72 6.91
CA VAL A 38 -6.57 14.08 6.51
C VAL A 38 -6.61 14.92 7.78
N ALA A 39 -5.44 15.36 8.24
CA ALA A 39 -5.33 16.18 9.43
C ALA A 39 -5.87 17.58 9.12
N ALA A 40 -6.62 18.15 10.07
CA ALA A 40 -6.78 19.59 10.09
C ALA A 40 -5.41 20.27 10.32
N PRO A 41 -5.23 21.53 9.91
CA PRO A 41 -4.00 22.26 10.19
C PRO A 41 -3.66 22.21 11.70
N GLY A 42 -2.50 21.65 12.04
CA GLY A 42 -2.05 21.49 13.43
C GLY A 42 -2.27 20.10 14.05
N GLU A 43 -2.91 19.17 13.35
CA GLU A 43 -3.05 17.78 13.79
C GLU A 43 -1.96 16.88 13.18
N GLN A 44 -1.42 15.96 13.98
CA GLN A 44 -0.48 14.95 13.52
C GLN A 44 -1.23 13.68 13.09
N LEU A 45 -0.94 13.20 11.89
CA LEU A 45 -1.49 11.95 11.38
C LEU A 45 -0.60 10.77 11.73
N ASP A 46 -1.19 9.74 12.30
CA ASP A 46 -0.54 8.46 12.47
C ASP A 46 -0.40 7.77 11.11
N SER A 47 0.81 7.35 10.76
CA SER A 47 1.05 6.59 9.54
C SER A 47 0.66 5.13 9.74
N HIS A 48 -0.14 4.57 8.84
CA HIS A 48 -0.53 3.15 8.86
C HIS A 48 0.40 2.29 7.99
N ALA A 49 0.69 1.07 8.47
CA ALA A 49 1.45 0.09 7.71
C ALA A 49 0.55 -0.59 6.66
N VAL A 50 1.01 -0.60 5.42
CA VAL A 50 0.36 -1.27 4.29
C VAL A 50 0.70 -2.77 4.30
N ARG A 51 -0.32 -3.63 4.19
CA ARG A 51 -0.13 -5.07 3.93
C ARG A 51 -0.26 -5.35 2.44
N LEU A 52 0.74 -6.01 1.85
CA LEU A 52 0.75 -6.47 0.47
C LEU A 52 0.61 -8.00 0.44
N SER A 53 -0.19 -8.53 -0.49
CA SER A 53 -0.18 -9.95 -0.87
C SER A 53 0.48 -10.10 -2.23
N LEU A 54 1.55 -10.88 -2.33
CA LEU A 54 2.22 -11.18 -3.59
C LEU A 54 1.75 -12.53 -4.13
N THR A 55 1.34 -12.54 -5.39
CA THR A 55 1.00 -13.75 -6.15
C THR A 55 2.05 -13.96 -7.24
N GLU A 56 2.60 -15.17 -7.35
CA GLU A 56 3.48 -15.57 -8.45
C GLU A 56 2.70 -15.62 -9.76
N LEU A 57 3.24 -15.01 -10.83
CA LEU A 57 2.57 -14.99 -12.14
C LEU A 57 2.91 -16.21 -12.99
N PHE A 58 4.18 -16.55 -13.25
CA PHE A 58 4.57 -17.72 -14.06
C PHE A 58 6.03 -18.12 -13.78
N GLU A 59 6.40 -19.37 -14.13
CA GLU A 59 7.79 -19.81 -14.34
C GLU A 59 8.28 -19.53 -15.77
#